data_AF-A0A067PAB5-F1
#
_entry.id   AF-A0A067PAB5-F1
#
_cell.length_a   1.000
_cell.length_b   1.000
_cell.length_c   1.000
_cell.angle_alpha   90.00
_cell.angle_beta   90.00
_cell.angle_gamma   90.00
#
_symmetry.space_group_name_H-M   'P 1'
#
loop_
_entity.id
_entity.type
_entity.pdbx_description
1 polymer ?
#
loop_
_entity_poly.entity_id
_entity_poly.type
_entity_poly.pdbx_seq_one_letter_code
_entity_poly.pdbx_strand_id
1 'polypeptide(L)'
;MQTATYRVPPPPTPMTAPDPLRASVSHLLSRAYGLPCSTAAQAFVQLVQPTSRFQLALDALLPILDSRGQLEQRILVSYILFSLYSPHPIAINPFKSALFATFNKERDAAVRMAGSGGLSENEQLVWVLWKILKGDGNDLGPYSPSTLARSPLPPKLRALNLMLDSDGQFADPLEQFVGESAQSADTRKDTPRQSAPIVLNVQQEAQVTPEEDEKNETVSHAMSLLLVARERVLTLSEQRFLNPLIRELTSPPILTSVDLPPLISFNPTLAHPILVALLANAPSTANPQGPFTYLDVLQQLPPTLPTFDIFGRLLRDETPITDVTTGGKTTIADLVRSEALGGFIHESIEWLEKAEREEREGLISDDRFSKGVQNLCRFYNSLIKFSIVDPSSDADSAEMMHFTLRNSRFEDANLLYRHLAMGKF
;
A
#
# COMPACT_ATOMS: atom_id res chain seq x y z
N MET A 1 18.23 -6.43 -73.35
CA MET A 1 17.75 -5.13 -72.84
C MET A 1 17.72 -5.21 -71.32
N GLN A 2 18.68 -4.58 -70.65
CA GLN A 2 18.77 -4.51 -69.20
C GLN A 2 18.13 -3.19 -68.74
N THR A 3 17.09 -3.27 -67.92
CA THR A 3 16.43 -2.10 -67.32
C THR A 3 17.06 -1.82 -65.95
N ALA A 4 17.77 -0.69 -65.85
CA ALA A 4 18.39 -0.20 -64.64
C ALA A 4 17.36 0.41 -63.68
N THR A 5 17.28 -0.13 -62.47
CA THR A 5 16.46 0.40 -61.38
C THR A 5 17.21 1.55 -60.69
N TYR A 6 16.71 2.77 -60.87
CA TYR A 6 17.20 3.97 -60.18
C TYR A 6 16.87 3.91 -58.68
N ARG A 7 17.90 4.02 -57.83
CA ARG A 7 17.79 4.10 -56.36
C ARG A 7 17.70 5.58 -55.96
N VAL A 8 16.56 5.99 -55.38
CA VAL A 8 16.38 7.33 -54.80
C VAL A 8 17.06 7.37 -53.43
N PRO A 9 17.87 8.40 -53.09
CA PRO A 9 18.45 8.53 -51.76
C PRO A 9 17.38 8.91 -50.72
N PRO A 10 17.48 8.43 -49.47
CA PRO A 10 16.57 8.82 -48.41
C PRO A 10 16.74 10.30 -48.03
N PRO A 11 15.66 11.00 -47.65
CA PRO A 11 15.73 12.38 -47.20
C PRO A 11 16.53 12.49 -45.89
N PRO A 12 17.24 13.61 -45.66
CA PRO A 12 17.96 13.85 -44.42
C PRO A 12 16.97 13.89 -43.24
N THR A 13 17.25 13.09 -42.22
CA THR A 13 16.58 13.14 -40.92
C THR A 13 16.67 14.55 -40.35
N PRO A 14 15.55 15.20 -39.97
CA PRO A 14 15.60 16.48 -39.28
C PRO A 14 16.27 16.27 -37.91
N MET A 15 17.35 17.00 -37.67
CA MET A 15 17.93 17.15 -36.34
C MET A 15 16.83 17.70 -35.42
N THR A 16 16.32 16.87 -34.51
CA THR A 16 15.38 17.24 -33.46
C THR A 16 15.99 18.38 -32.64
N ALA A 17 15.34 19.54 -32.67
CA ALA A 17 15.64 20.65 -31.78
C ALA A 17 15.58 20.17 -30.32
N PRO A 18 16.45 20.68 -29.42
CA PRO A 18 16.40 20.31 -28.01
C PRO A 18 15.05 20.72 -27.43
N ASP A 19 14.32 19.75 -26.85
CA ASP A 19 13.03 20.01 -26.21
C ASP A 19 13.16 21.15 -25.20
N PRO A 20 12.33 22.20 -25.29
CA PRO A 20 12.43 23.38 -24.42
C PRO A 20 12.30 23.00 -22.93
N LEU A 21 11.52 21.95 -22.63
CA LEU A 21 11.37 21.40 -21.28
C LEU A 21 12.68 20.83 -20.73
N ARG A 22 13.47 20.13 -21.56
CA ARG A 22 14.75 19.56 -21.14
C ARG A 22 15.76 20.65 -20.82
N ALA A 23 15.76 21.74 -21.59
CA ALA A 23 16.57 22.92 -21.31
C ALA A 23 16.17 23.59 -19.98
N SER A 24 14.86 23.73 -19.71
CA SER A 24 14.36 24.28 -18.44
C SER A 24 14.72 23.42 -17.24
N VAL A 25 14.66 22.09 -17.36
CA VAL A 25 15.08 21.16 -16.30
C VAL A 25 16.58 21.21 -16.06
N SER A 26 17.38 21.24 -17.13
CA SER A 26 18.84 21.40 -17.00
C SER A 26 19.20 22.73 -16.32
N HIS A 27 18.45 23.80 -16.60
CA HIS A 27 18.63 25.09 -15.95
C HIS A 27 18.17 25.09 -14.48
N LEU A 28 17.11 24.34 -14.15
CA LEU A 28 16.70 24.14 -12.76
C LEU A 28 17.81 23.42 -11.98
N LEU A 29 18.33 22.31 -12.51
CA LEU A 29 19.36 21.51 -11.86
C LEU A 29 20.66 22.30 -11.64
N SER A 30 21.05 23.17 -12.58
CA SER A 30 22.27 23.99 -12.45
C SER A 30 22.16 25.12 -11.42
N ARG A 31 20.94 25.51 -11.04
CA ARG A 31 20.69 26.65 -10.13
C ARG A 31 20.20 26.20 -8.74
N ALA A 32 19.66 25.00 -8.63
CA ALA A 32 19.03 24.48 -7.42
C ALA A 32 20.02 23.96 -6.34
N TYR A 33 21.34 24.01 -6.57
CA TYR A 33 22.34 23.53 -5.62
C TYR A 33 22.29 24.20 -4.25
N GLY A 34 21.88 25.48 -4.19
CA GLY A 34 21.76 26.24 -2.95
C GLY A 34 20.36 26.25 -2.35
N LEU A 35 19.38 25.60 -2.98
CA LEU A 35 18.00 25.53 -2.48
C LEU A 35 17.79 24.24 -1.68
N PRO A 36 16.86 24.22 -0.71
CA PRO A 36 16.43 22.98 -0.07
C PRO A 36 15.96 21.95 -1.10
N CYS A 37 16.30 20.68 -0.88
CA CYS A 37 15.94 19.59 -1.80
C CYS A 37 14.41 19.51 -2.01
N SER A 38 13.61 19.76 -0.97
CA SER A 38 12.15 19.82 -1.07
C SER A 38 11.66 20.93 -2.00
N THR A 39 12.23 22.13 -1.90
CA THR A 39 11.88 23.27 -2.76
C THR A 39 12.25 22.99 -4.22
N ALA A 40 13.43 22.40 -4.45
CA ALA A 40 13.87 22.03 -5.80
C ALA A 40 13.00 20.94 -6.42
N ALA A 41 12.60 19.93 -5.64
CA ALA A 41 11.65 18.91 -6.06
C ALA A 41 10.27 19.49 -6.39
N GLN A 42 9.75 20.40 -5.56
CA GLN A 42 8.49 21.08 -5.85
C GLN A 42 8.56 21.93 -7.13
N ALA A 43 9.66 22.66 -7.35
CA ALA A 43 9.88 23.40 -8.59
C ALA A 43 9.91 22.48 -9.82
N PHE A 44 10.51 21.29 -9.71
CA PHE A 44 10.48 20.29 -10.77
C PHE A 44 9.05 19.79 -11.05
N VAL A 45 8.29 19.47 -10.00
CA VAL A 45 6.88 19.01 -10.10
C VAL A 45 5.98 20.07 -10.74
N GLN A 46 6.23 21.35 -10.48
CA GLN A 46 5.50 22.47 -11.09
C GLN A 46 5.88 22.70 -12.55
N LEU A 47 7.15 22.49 -12.90
CA LEU A 47 7.66 22.70 -14.25
C LEU A 47 7.23 21.59 -15.22
N VAL A 48 7.06 20.36 -14.73
CA VAL A 48 6.82 19.16 -15.55
C VAL A 48 5.41 18.61 -15.31
N GLN A 49 4.65 18.46 -16.39
CA GLN A 49 3.31 17.88 -16.36
C GLN A 49 3.33 16.44 -15.85
N PRO A 50 2.35 16.00 -15.02
CA PRO A 50 2.31 14.67 -14.41
C PRO A 50 2.56 13.50 -15.39
N THR A 51 1.95 13.55 -16.57
CA THR A 51 2.05 12.52 -17.61
C THR A 51 3.45 12.37 -18.21
N SER A 52 4.28 13.42 -18.13
CA SER A 52 5.62 13.45 -18.73
C SER A 52 6.75 13.28 -17.71
N ARG A 53 6.45 13.25 -16.40
CA ARG A 53 7.46 13.18 -15.33
C ARG A 53 8.29 11.92 -15.38
N PHE A 54 7.66 10.77 -15.63
CA PHE A 54 8.36 9.49 -15.69
C PHE A 54 9.32 9.41 -16.88
N GLN A 55 8.83 9.73 -18.09
CA GLN A 55 9.66 9.73 -19.29
C GLN A 55 10.83 10.71 -19.18
N LEU A 56 10.58 11.91 -18.65
CA LEU A 56 11.63 12.90 -18.46
C LEU A 56 12.65 12.46 -17.38
N ALA A 57 12.21 11.76 -16.34
CA ALA A 57 13.10 11.19 -15.34
C ALA A 57 14.02 10.12 -15.96
N LEU A 58 13.50 9.28 -16.86
CA LEU A 58 14.30 8.31 -17.62
C LEU A 58 15.31 8.99 -18.56
N ASP A 59 14.86 9.99 -19.33
CA ASP A 59 15.67 10.55 -20.42
C ASP A 59 16.67 11.63 -19.97
N ALA A 60 16.40 12.30 -18.84
CA ALA A 60 17.18 13.44 -18.38
C ALA A 60 17.78 13.26 -16.99
N LEU A 61 17.08 12.61 -16.04
CA LEU A 61 17.54 12.53 -14.65
C LEU A 61 18.41 11.28 -14.40
N LEU A 62 17.99 10.10 -14.85
CA LEU A 62 18.78 8.87 -14.68
C LEU A 62 20.20 8.96 -15.28
N PRO A 63 20.41 9.51 -16.50
CA PRO A 63 21.75 9.67 -17.06
C PRO A 63 22.66 10.54 -16.18
N ILE A 64 22.11 11.53 -15.48
CA ILE A 64 22.87 12.39 -14.57
C ILE A 64 23.27 11.61 -13.32
N LEU A 65 22.37 10.77 -12.80
CA LEU A 65 22.65 9.91 -11.65
C LEU A 65 23.79 8.92 -11.94
N ASP A 66 23.81 8.33 -13.14
CA ASP A 66 24.84 7.38 -13.59
C ASP A 66 26.16 8.04 -14.01
N SER A 67 26.11 9.33 -14.37
CA SER A 67 27.29 10.09 -14.75
C SER A 67 28.24 10.34 -13.57
N ARG A 68 29.54 10.47 -13.84
CA ARG A 68 30.54 10.97 -12.86
C ARG A 68 30.51 12.51 -12.74
N GLY A 69 29.31 13.10 -12.83
CA GLY A 69 29.11 14.54 -12.79
C GLY A 69 29.27 15.14 -11.39
N GLN A 70 28.82 16.38 -11.23
CA GLN A 70 28.86 17.11 -9.96
C GLN A 70 28.05 16.37 -8.88
N LEU A 71 28.66 16.17 -7.71
CA LEU A 71 28.08 15.43 -6.58
C LEU A 71 26.74 16.02 -6.13
N GLU A 72 26.68 17.35 -6.05
CA GLU A 72 25.50 18.12 -5.68
C GLU A 72 24.34 17.85 -6.64
N GLN A 73 24.63 17.68 -7.94
CA GLN A 73 23.62 17.39 -8.94
C GLN A 73 23.08 15.96 -8.80
N ARG A 74 23.96 15.00 -8.52
CA ARG A 74 23.57 13.60 -8.30
C ARG A 74 22.74 13.43 -7.03
N ILE A 75 23.09 14.15 -5.97
CA ILE A 75 22.30 14.20 -4.72
C ILE A 75 20.91 14.77 -5.00
N LEU A 76 20.85 15.91 -5.71
CA LEU A 76 19.59 16.55 -6.04
C LEU A 76 18.70 15.65 -6.90
N VAL A 77 19.27 15.02 -7.93
CA VAL A 77 18.57 14.08 -8.81
C VAL A 77 18.05 12.88 -8.02
N SER A 78 18.86 12.29 -7.13
CA SER A 78 18.45 11.18 -6.28
C SER A 78 17.22 11.55 -5.44
N TYR A 79 17.23 12.75 -4.85
CA TYR A 79 16.10 13.25 -4.08
C TYR A 79 14.87 13.53 -4.95
N ILE A 80 15.04 14.08 -6.16
CA ILE A 80 13.90 14.32 -7.08
C ILE A 80 13.25 12.98 -7.44
N LEU A 81 14.02 11.97 -7.85
CA LEU A 81 13.52 10.63 -8.20
C LEU A 81 12.77 9.97 -7.03
N PHE A 82 13.26 10.16 -5.80
CA PHE A 82 12.54 9.77 -4.60
C PHE A 82 11.23 10.54 -4.42
N SER A 83 11.30 11.88 -4.48
CA SER A 83 10.19 12.78 -4.16
C SER A 83 8.98 12.64 -5.09
N LEU A 84 9.19 12.18 -6.32
CA LEU A 84 8.12 11.96 -7.31
C LEU A 84 7.05 10.97 -6.83
N TYR A 85 7.38 10.09 -5.87
CA TYR A 85 6.50 9.06 -5.32
C TYR A 85 6.31 9.17 -3.80
N SER A 86 6.57 10.35 -3.22
CA SER A 86 6.78 10.52 -1.77
C SER A 86 5.56 10.50 -0.81
N PRO A 87 4.29 10.20 -1.18
CA PRO A 87 3.36 9.69 -0.17
C PRO A 87 3.43 8.16 -0.03
N HIS A 88 4.17 7.46 -0.89
CA HIS A 88 4.21 6.00 -0.94
C HIS A 88 5.54 5.43 -0.40
N PRO A 89 5.53 4.23 0.19
CA PRO A 89 6.77 3.52 0.56
C PRO A 89 7.75 3.40 -0.62
N ILE A 90 9.05 3.50 -0.33
CA ILE A 90 10.12 3.37 -1.34
C ILE A 90 10.04 2.07 -2.14
N ALA A 91 9.43 1.02 -1.58
CA ALA A 91 9.17 -0.26 -2.25
C ALA A 91 8.42 -0.12 -3.58
N ILE A 92 7.57 0.91 -3.73
CA ILE A 92 6.70 1.12 -4.90
C ILE A 92 7.35 2.10 -5.89
N ASN A 93 8.46 2.74 -5.53
CA ASN A 93 9.13 3.69 -6.41
C ASN A 93 9.79 2.94 -7.59
N PRO A 94 9.41 3.22 -8.85
CA PRO A 94 9.96 2.52 -10.02
C PRO A 94 11.46 2.79 -10.23
N PHE A 95 12.00 3.84 -9.60
CA PHE A 95 13.43 4.16 -9.63
C PHE A 95 14.21 3.51 -8.48
N LYS A 96 13.58 2.74 -7.59
CA LYS A 96 14.24 2.06 -6.46
C LYS A 96 15.41 1.19 -6.93
N SER A 97 15.22 0.39 -7.98
CA SER A 97 16.27 -0.48 -8.53
C SER A 97 17.46 0.32 -9.05
N ALA A 98 17.21 1.43 -9.75
CA ALA A 98 18.26 2.33 -10.24
C ALA A 98 19.02 3.02 -9.09
N LEU A 99 18.30 3.49 -8.06
CA LEU A 99 18.90 4.09 -6.86
C LEU A 99 19.74 3.05 -6.08
N PHE A 100 19.26 1.81 -5.97
CA PHE A 100 19.95 0.71 -5.30
C PHE A 100 21.19 0.26 -6.07
N ALA A 101 21.10 0.11 -7.39
CA ALA A 101 22.24 -0.20 -8.24
C ALA A 101 23.32 0.89 -8.15
N THR A 102 22.91 2.16 -8.16
CA THR A 102 23.82 3.30 -7.97
C THR A 102 24.45 3.26 -6.58
N PHE A 103 23.67 2.97 -5.54
CA PHE A 103 24.18 2.83 -4.17
C PHE A 103 25.27 1.76 -4.07
N ASN A 104 25.03 0.54 -4.57
CA ASN A 104 26.02 -0.53 -4.53
C ASN A 104 27.28 -0.16 -5.31
N LYS A 105 27.13 0.37 -6.53
CA LYS A 105 28.25 0.79 -7.37
C LYS A 105 29.14 1.85 -6.70
N GLU A 106 28.53 2.88 -6.10
CA GLU A 106 29.25 3.96 -5.42
C GLU A 106 29.84 3.51 -4.08
N ARG A 107 29.12 2.64 -3.35
CA ARG A 107 29.63 2.04 -2.12
C ARG A 107 30.86 1.19 -2.39
N ASP A 108 30.82 0.31 -3.38
CA ASP A 108 31.94 -0.57 -3.73
C ASP A 108 33.14 0.23 -4.28
N ALA A 109 32.88 1.35 -4.97
CA ALA A 109 33.93 2.30 -5.33
C ALA A 109 34.55 2.96 -4.08
N ALA A 110 33.73 3.42 -3.14
CA ALA A 110 34.20 4.04 -1.89
C ALA A 110 34.98 3.06 -1.00
N VAL A 111 34.51 1.82 -0.87
CA VAL A 111 35.18 0.76 -0.10
C VAL A 111 36.54 0.41 -0.70
N ARG A 112 36.65 0.30 -2.02
CA ARG A 112 37.93 0.08 -2.70
C ARG A 112 38.93 1.22 -2.47
N MET A 113 38.47 2.47 -2.53
CA MET A 113 39.34 3.63 -2.27
C MET A 113 39.76 3.74 -0.81
N ALA A 114 38.86 3.41 0.13
CA ALA A 114 39.20 3.33 1.55
C ALA A 114 40.26 2.25 1.84
N GLY A 115 40.22 1.12 1.13
CA GLY A 115 41.25 0.08 1.20
C GLY A 115 42.64 0.54 0.75
N SER A 116 42.71 1.54 -0.15
CA SER A 116 43.96 2.19 -0.57
C SER A 116 44.40 3.35 0.33
N GLY A 117 43.71 3.61 1.44
CA GLY A 117 44.03 4.71 2.38
C GLY A 117 43.55 6.09 1.94
N GLY A 118 42.73 6.18 0.89
CA GLY A 118 42.10 7.42 0.42
C GLY A 118 40.70 7.63 1.01
N LEU A 119 40.24 8.88 1.08
CA LEU A 119 38.85 9.22 1.37
C LEU A 119 38.09 9.34 0.04
N SER A 120 36.91 8.73 -0.05
CA SER A 120 36.08 8.85 -1.24
C SER A 120 35.29 10.16 -1.22
N GLU A 121 35.38 10.93 -2.30
CA GLU A 121 34.60 12.17 -2.49
C GLU A 121 33.10 11.90 -2.67
N ASN A 122 32.70 10.64 -2.90
CA ASN A 122 31.31 10.24 -3.14
C ASN A 122 30.62 9.65 -1.89
N GLU A 123 31.24 9.65 -0.71
CA GLU A 123 30.64 9.07 0.50
C GLU A 123 29.30 9.72 0.86
N GLN A 124 29.17 11.02 0.61
CA GLN A 124 27.97 11.81 0.86
C GLN A 124 26.80 11.35 -0.03
N LEU A 125 27.06 11.00 -1.29
CA LEU A 125 26.04 10.44 -2.16
C LEU A 125 25.60 9.04 -1.69
N VAL A 126 26.54 8.20 -1.27
CA VAL A 126 26.24 6.87 -0.72
C VAL A 126 25.34 6.98 0.51
N TRP A 127 25.61 7.93 1.40
CA TRP A 127 24.78 8.20 2.57
C TRP A 127 23.37 8.69 2.20
N VAL A 128 23.25 9.62 1.25
CA VAL A 128 21.96 10.11 0.75
C VAL A 128 21.13 8.97 0.17
N LEU A 129 21.73 8.14 -0.68
CA LEU A 129 21.05 6.99 -1.28
C LEU A 129 20.62 5.97 -0.24
N TRP A 130 21.47 5.68 0.76
CA TRP A 130 21.12 4.81 1.87
C TRP A 130 19.92 5.33 2.67
N LYS A 131 19.89 6.63 2.97
CA LYS A 131 18.78 7.29 3.67
C LYS A 131 17.46 7.17 2.89
N ILE A 132 17.50 7.43 1.58
CA ILE A 132 16.34 7.27 0.70
C ILE A 132 15.86 5.81 0.68
N LEU A 133 16.78 4.85 0.52
CA LEU A 133 16.46 3.42 0.39
C LEU A 133 15.97 2.80 1.71
N LYS A 134 16.34 3.34 2.88
CA LYS A 134 15.80 2.96 4.19
C LYS A 134 14.42 3.55 4.49
N GLY A 135 13.90 4.45 3.65
CA GLY A 135 12.61 5.11 3.84
C GLY A 135 12.67 6.47 4.56
N ASP A 136 13.85 6.90 4.99
CA ASP A 136 14.08 8.18 5.69
C ASP A 136 14.39 9.34 4.72
N GLY A 137 13.99 9.23 3.45
CA GLY A 137 14.30 10.24 2.42
C GLY A 137 13.73 11.62 2.73
N ASN A 138 12.63 11.70 3.49
CA ASN A 138 11.97 12.95 3.87
C ASN A 138 12.85 13.84 4.77
N ASP A 139 13.76 13.24 5.56
CA ASP A 139 14.70 13.98 6.42
C ASP A 139 15.67 14.86 5.62
N LEU A 140 15.87 14.54 4.34
CA LEU A 140 16.79 15.26 3.46
C LEU A 140 16.17 16.55 2.88
N GLY A 141 14.84 16.67 2.91
CA GLY A 141 14.10 17.78 2.32
C GLY A 141 14.58 19.19 2.70
N PRO A 142 14.81 19.52 4.00
CA PRO A 142 15.20 20.87 4.41
C PRO A 142 16.65 21.25 4.06
N TYR A 143 17.50 20.28 3.69
CA TYR A 143 18.90 20.52 3.40
C TYR A 143 19.13 20.79 1.91
N SER A 144 20.11 21.65 1.59
CA SER A 144 20.50 21.86 0.19
C SER A 144 21.48 20.79 -0.29
N PRO A 145 21.50 20.44 -1.58
CA PRO A 145 22.47 19.50 -2.13
C PRO A 145 23.93 19.91 -1.86
N SER A 146 24.23 21.22 -1.88
CA SER A 146 25.56 21.75 -1.54
C SER A 146 25.93 21.53 -0.07
N THR A 147 24.95 21.66 0.83
CA THR A 147 25.14 21.41 2.26
C THR A 147 25.40 19.92 2.51
N LEU A 148 24.64 19.05 1.84
CA LEU A 148 24.79 17.60 1.97
C LEU A 148 26.12 17.10 1.40
N ALA A 149 26.56 17.63 0.25
CA ALA A 149 27.84 17.31 -0.37
C ALA A 149 29.06 17.69 0.51
N ARG A 150 28.94 18.75 1.32
CA ARG A 150 30.04 19.28 2.15
C ARG A 150 29.97 18.84 3.61
N SER A 151 28.90 18.16 4.02
CA SER A 151 28.73 17.73 5.41
C SER A 151 29.72 16.61 5.73
N PRO A 152 30.57 16.76 6.77
CA PRO A 152 31.48 15.69 7.17
C PRO A 152 30.67 14.53 7.76
N LEU A 153 30.74 13.37 7.13
CA LEU A 153 30.05 12.19 7.61
C LEU A 153 30.76 11.63 8.86
N PRO A 154 30.02 11.39 9.96
CA PRO A 154 30.54 10.64 11.11
C PRO A 154 31.11 9.28 10.68
N PRO A 155 32.14 8.74 11.35
CA PRO A 155 32.76 7.47 10.97
C PRO A 155 31.77 6.30 10.84
N LYS A 156 30.68 6.32 11.62
CA LYS A 156 29.61 5.31 11.60
C LYS A 156 28.71 5.37 10.37
N LEU A 157 28.68 6.49 9.65
CA LEU A 157 27.87 6.72 8.44
C LEU A 157 28.72 6.67 7.16
N ARG A 158 29.97 6.21 7.25
CA ARG A 158 30.82 5.97 6.08
C ARG A 158 30.32 4.77 5.29
N ALA A 159 30.58 4.79 3.99
CA ALA A 159 30.16 3.74 3.06
C ALA A 159 30.46 2.31 3.53
N LEU A 160 31.59 2.11 4.24
CA LEU A 160 32.00 0.82 4.83
C LEU A 160 31.01 0.25 5.87
N ASN A 161 30.27 1.11 6.55
CA ASN A 161 29.34 0.74 7.64
C ASN A 161 27.87 0.80 7.19
N LEU A 162 27.61 1.26 5.96
CA LEU A 162 26.26 1.38 5.41
C LEU A 162 25.88 0.06 4.72
N MET A 163 25.24 -0.81 5.48
CA MET A 163 24.58 -2.00 4.96
C MET A 163 23.09 -1.70 4.77
N LEU A 164 22.56 -2.09 3.62
CA LEU A 164 21.13 -2.28 3.44
C LEU A 164 20.87 -3.75 3.78
N ASP A 165 20.03 -4.00 4.78
CA ASP A 165 19.58 -5.35 5.08
C ASP A 165 18.82 -5.85 3.85
N SER A 166 19.44 -6.75 3.10
CA SER A 166 18.81 -7.40 1.95
C SER A 166 17.78 -8.44 2.40
N ASP A 167 17.71 -8.76 3.70
CA ASP A 167 17.12 -10.00 4.22
C ASP A 167 16.04 -9.77 5.29
N GLY A 168 15.08 -8.90 5.02
CA GLY A 168 13.94 -8.65 5.94
C GLY A 168 12.61 -9.28 5.55
N GLN A 169 12.41 -9.71 4.29
CA GLN A 169 11.08 -10.11 3.79
C GLN A 169 11.08 -11.29 2.79
N PHE A 170 12.18 -12.03 2.65
CA PHE A 170 12.24 -13.20 1.76
C PHE A 170 12.61 -14.50 2.50
N ALA A 171 12.05 -14.70 3.70
CA ALA A 171 12.04 -16.02 4.34
C ALA A 171 10.72 -16.71 4.02
N ASP A 172 10.77 -17.64 3.07
CA ASP A 172 9.69 -18.54 2.68
C ASP A 172 9.27 -19.44 3.88
N PRO A 173 8.02 -19.43 4.35
CA PRO A 173 7.60 -20.24 5.51
C PRO A 173 7.47 -21.76 5.26
N LEU A 174 7.89 -22.27 4.09
CA LEU A 174 7.50 -23.61 3.63
C LEU A 174 8.55 -24.73 3.80
N GLU A 175 9.72 -24.47 4.38
CA GLU A 175 10.73 -25.52 4.65
C GLU A 175 10.99 -25.82 6.14
N GLN A 176 9.92 -25.91 6.96
CA GLN A 176 10.06 -26.37 8.35
C GLN A 176 9.18 -27.57 8.74
N PHE A 177 8.82 -28.40 7.77
CA PHE A 177 8.09 -29.65 7.99
C PHE A 177 8.82 -30.89 7.44
N VAL A 178 10.07 -31.11 7.83
CA VAL A 178 10.65 -32.45 7.82
C VAL A 178 11.51 -32.68 9.06
N GLY A 179 10.98 -33.52 9.96
CA GLY A 179 11.77 -34.27 10.94
C GLY A 179 11.87 -33.65 12.32
N GLU A 180 11.11 -34.18 13.28
CA GLU A 180 11.69 -35.02 14.34
C GLU A 180 10.61 -35.55 15.29
N SER A 181 10.52 -36.89 15.34
CA SER A 181 9.88 -37.61 16.41
C SER A 181 10.94 -38.02 17.44
N ALA A 182 10.66 -37.69 18.70
CA ALA A 182 10.87 -38.48 19.90
C ALA A 182 12.31 -38.66 20.49
N GLN A 183 12.34 -38.52 21.84
CA GLN A 183 13.29 -39.06 22.82
C GLN A 183 14.64 -38.30 22.97
N SER A 184 15.24 -38.08 24.14
CA SER A 184 14.95 -38.36 25.55
C SER A 184 15.97 -37.57 26.41
N ALA A 185 15.55 -37.28 27.64
CA ALA A 185 16.27 -37.05 28.90
C ALA A 185 17.83 -37.05 29.00
N ASP A 186 18.29 -36.05 29.77
CA ASP A 186 19.32 -36.10 30.83
C ASP A 186 20.82 -36.12 30.45
N THR A 187 21.59 -35.12 30.93
CA THR A 187 22.73 -35.25 31.89
C THR A 187 23.69 -34.03 31.83
N ARG A 188 24.08 -33.54 33.02
CA ARG A 188 25.07 -32.49 33.35
C ARG A 188 26.51 -32.73 32.82
N LYS A 189 27.26 -31.65 32.49
CA LYS A 189 28.54 -31.18 33.12
C LYS A 189 29.42 -30.27 32.23
N ASP A 190 29.97 -29.23 32.88
CA ASP A 190 31.29 -28.56 32.81
C ASP A 190 32.13 -28.50 31.50
N THR A 191 32.54 -27.24 31.18
CA THR A 191 33.71 -26.63 30.46
C THR A 191 34.90 -27.49 29.96
N PRO A 192 35.83 -27.02 29.05
CA PRO A 192 35.98 -25.70 28.37
C PRO A 192 36.45 -25.73 26.87
N ARG A 193 36.49 -24.53 26.24
CA ARG A 193 37.32 -24.05 25.10
C ARG A 193 37.87 -25.09 24.10
N GLN A 194 37.37 -25.03 22.86
CA GLN A 194 38.19 -25.29 21.66
C GLN A 194 37.74 -24.44 20.48
N SER A 195 38.72 -23.80 19.87
CA SER A 195 38.67 -22.95 18.68
C SER A 195 38.25 -23.76 17.46
N ALA A 196 37.16 -23.36 16.80
CA ALA A 196 36.79 -23.83 15.46
C ALA A 196 36.94 -22.67 14.45
N PRO A 197 37.39 -22.95 13.22
CA PRO A 197 37.73 -21.92 12.25
C PRO A 197 36.47 -21.27 11.68
N ILE A 198 36.55 -19.95 11.50
CA ILE A 198 35.60 -19.13 10.77
C ILE A 198 35.56 -19.64 9.32
N VAL A 199 34.52 -20.39 8.97
CA VAL A 199 34.17 -20.65 7.58
C VAL A 199 33.61 -19.34 7.04
N LEU A 200 34.44 -18.63 6.25
CA LEU A 200 34.01 -17.54 5.38
C LEU A 200 32.95 -18.09 4.44
N ASN A 201 31.68 -17.93 4.81
CA ASN A 201 30.57 -18.16 3.90
C ASN A 201 30.59 -17.00 2.90
N VAL A 202 31.23 -17.28 1.75
CA VAL A 202 31.21 -16.41 0.58
C VAL A 202 29.75 -16.14 0.25
N GLN A 203 29.33 -14.90 0.44
CA GLN A 203 28.03 -14.39 0.03
C GLN A 203 27.87 -14.68 -1.46
N GLN A 204 27.01 -15.65 -1.78
CA GLN A 204 26.45 -15.75 -3.11
C GLN A 204 25.65 -14.47 -3.34
N GLU A 205 26.10 -13.67 -4.32
CA GLU A 205 25.28 -12.66 -4.96
C GLU A 205 23.95 -13.33 -5.30
N ALA A 206 22.85 -12.89 -4.69
CA ALA A 206 21.51 -13.30 -5.08
C ALA A 206 21.28 -12.82 -6.52
N GLN A 207 21.63 -13.67 -7.48
CA GLN A 207 21.29 -13.50 -8.86
C GLN A 207 19.77 -13.62 -8.93
N VAL A 208 19.09 -12.49 -9.09
CA VAL A 208 17.64 -12.45 -9.35
C VAL A 208 17.39 -13.36 -10.55
N THR A 209 16.68 -14.45 -10.28
CA THR A 209 16.37 -15.42 -11.31
C THR A 209 15.26 -14.84 -12.20
N PRO A 210 15.19 -15.21 -13.49
CA PRO A 210 14.11 -14.74 -14.37
C PRO A 210 12.71 -15.11 -13.84
N GLU A 211 12.63 -16.18 -13.03
CA GLU A 211 11.40 -16.63 -12.38
C GLU A 211 10.96 -15.70 -11.23
N GLU A 212 11.90 -15.11 -10.50
CA GLU A 212 11.61 -14.10 -9.47
C GLU A 212 11.19 -12.77 -10.08
N ASP A 213 11.78 -12.39 -11.21
CA ASP A 213 11.38 -11.19 -11.96
C ASP A 213 9.94 -11.29 -12.48
N GLU A 214 9.54 -12.45 -13.02
CA GLU A 214 8.16 -12.68 -13.49
C GLU A 214 7.14 -12.64 -12.35
N LYS A 215 7.49 -13.20 -11.18
CA LYS A 215 6.65 -13.11 -9.98
C LYS A 215 6.52 -11.67 -9.48
N ASN A 216 7.63 -10.94 -9.40
CA ASN A 216 7.62 -9.53 -9.00
C ASN A 216 6.81 -8.68 -9.98
N GLU A 217 6.91 -8.93 -11.29
CA GLU A 217 6.10 -8.24 -12.30
C GLU A 217 4.61 -8.52 -12.08
N THR A 218 4.25 -9.79 -11.86
CA THR A 218 2.87 -10.22 -11.59
C THR A 218 2.28 -9.53 -10.35
N VAL A 219 3.02 -9.50 -9.24
CA VAL A 219 2.61 -8.84 -8.00
C VAL A 219 2.51 -7.32 -8.19
N SER A 220 3.45 -6.71 -8.90
CA SER A 220 3.42 -5.26 -9.20
C SER A 220 2.23 -4.87 -10.06
N HIS A 221 1.87 -5.70 -11.05
CA HIS A 221 0.70 -5.48 -11.89
C HIS A 221 -0.59 -5.63 -11.08
N ALA A 222 -0.66 -6.65 -10.23
CA ALA A 222 -1.80 -6.88 -9.34
C ALA A 222 -1.98 -5.73 -8.33
N MET A 223 -0.88 -5.21 -7.80
CA MET A 223 -0.87 -4.02 -6.94
C MET A 223 -1.39 -2.78 -7.68
N SER A 224 -0.94 -2.54 -8.91
CA SER A 224 -1.47 -1.45 -9.74
C SER A 224 -2.97 -1.59 -9.98
N LEU A 225 -3.45 -2.79 -10.29
CA LEU A 225 -4.88 -3.08 -10.47
C LEU A 225 -5.67 -2.84 -9.19
N LEU A 226 -5.14 -3.23 -8.02
CA LEU A 226 -5.77 -3.00 -6.73
C LEU A 226 -5.94 -1.50 -6.45
N LEU A 227 -4.94 -0.69 -6.78
CA LEU A 227 -5.04 0.76 -6.66
C LEU A 227 -6.08 1.32 -7.63
N VAL A 228 -6.11 0.87 -8.88
CA VAL A 228 -7.11 1.29 -9.88
C VAL A 228 -8.53 0.90 -9.47
N ALA A 229 -8.71 -0.21 -8.73
CA ALA A 229 -10.01 -0.64 -8.21
C ALA A 229 -10.67 0.37 -7.26
N ARG A 230 -9.91 1.32 -6.69
CA ARG A 230 -10.44 2.41 -5.86
C ARG A 230 -11.11 3.50 -6.69
N GLU A 231 -10.75 3.63 -7.96
CA GLU A 231 -11.20 4.73 -8.83
C GLU A 231 -12.26 4.29 -9.83
N ARG A 232 -12.27 3.00 -10.18
CA ARG A 232 -13.22 2.46 -11.16
C ARG A 232 -13.58 1.00 -10.91
N VAL A 233 -14.65 0.57 -11.56
CA VAL A 233 -15.02 -0.84 -11.66
C VAL A 233 -13.96 -1.59 -12.47
N LEU A 234 -13.46 -2.70 -11.92
CA LEU A 234 -12.56 -3.62 -12.60
C LEU A 234 -13.36 -4.57 -13.50
N THR A 235 -12.78 -4.89 -14.65
CA THR A 235 -13.30 -5.91 -15.57
C THR A 235 -13.21 -7.30 -14.96
N LEU A 236 -14.03 -8.25 -15.43
CA LEU A 236 -14.01 -9.62 -14.90
C LEU A 236 -12.65 -10.32 -15.07
N SER A 237 -11.90 -10.00 -16.13
CA SER A 237 -10.53 -10.48 -16.33
C SER A 237 -9.58 -9.95 -15.26
N GLU A 238 -9.64 -8.64 -14.97
CA GLU A 238 -8.84 -8.01 -13.90
C GLU A 238 -9.20 -8.59 -12.53
N GLN A 239 -10.49 -8.78 -12.25
CA GLN A 239 -10.95 -9.39 -10.98
C GLN A 239 -10.46 -10.83 -10.82
N ARG A 240 -10.50 -11.64 -11.89
CA ARG A 240 -10.01 -13.03 -11.87
C ARG A 240 -8.50 -13.11 -11.69
N PHE A 241 -7.77 -12.17 -12.27
CA PHE A 241 -6.32 -12.05 -12.09
C PHE A 241 -5.96 -11.65 -10.65
N LEU A 242 -6.71 -10.71 -10.07
CA LEU A 242 -6.41 -10.18 -8.74
C LEU A 242 -6.73 -11.16 -7.60
N ASN A 243 -7.84 -11.89 -7.69
CA ASN A 243 -8.34 -12.78 -6.64
C ASN A 243 -7.30 -13.72 -5.98
N PRO A 244 -6.51 -14.50 -6.74
CA PRO A 244 -5.52 -15.40 -6.16
C PRO A 244 -4.38 -14.67 -5.41
N LEU A 245 -4.13 -13.40 -5.76
CA LEU A 245 -3.02 -12.61 -5.22
C LEU A 245 -3.44 -11.73 -4.02
N ILE A 246 -4.72 -11.67 -3.67
CA ILE A 246 -5.23 -10.78 -2.61
C ILE A 246 -4.48 -10.95 -1.29
N ARG A 247 -4.26 -12.19 -0.84
CA ARG A 247 -3.57 -12.45 0.43
C ARG A 247 -2.14 -11.92 0.45
N GLU A 248 -1.43 -12.09 -0.67
CA GLU A 248 -0.05 -11.60 -0.85
C GLU A 248 -0.01 -10.06 -0.88
N LEU A 249 -0.97 -9.43 -1.56
CA LEU A 249 -1.09 -7.97 -1.63
C LEU A 249 -1.52 -7.31 -0.31
N THR A 250 -2.10 -8.07 0.60
CA THR A 250 -2.49 -7.57 1.93
C THR A 250 -1.40 -7.75 2.99
N SER A 251 -0.28 -8.41 2.69
CA SER A 251 0.82 -8.64 3.63
C SER A 251 2.16 -8.23 2.99
N PRO A 252 2.57 -6.95 3.04
CA PRO A 252 2.07 -5.87 3.90
C PRO A 252 0.81 -5.16 3.35
N PRO A 253 0.00 -4.51 4.21
CA PRO A 253 -1.23 -3.86 3.79
C PRO A 253 -0.93 -2.64 2.90
N ILE A 254 -1.16 -2.79 1.61
CA ILE A 254 -1.09 -1.70 0.62
C ILE A 254 -2.28 -0.74 0.78
N LEU A 255 -3.43 -1.27 1.20
CA LEU A 255 -4.67 -0.53 1.36
C LEU A 255 -4.79 0.10 2.74
N THR A 256 -5.18 1.37 2.74
CA THR A 256 -5.51 2.13 3.95
C THR A 256 -7.02 2.10 4.21
N SER A 257 -7.44 2.49 5.42
CA SER A 257 -8.86 2.67 5.77
C SER A 257 -9.63 3.56 4.81
N VAL A 258 -8.98 4.59 4.27
CA VAL A 258 -9.57 5.57 3.34
C VAL A 258 -9.91 4.93 1.98
N ASP A 259 -9.25 3.84 1.63
CA ASP A 259 -9.39 3.21 0.32
C ASP A 259 -10.57 2.22 0.26
N LEU A 260 -11.08 1.79 1.42
CA LEU A 260 -12.14 0.77 1.50
C LEU A 260 -13.51 1.26 1.02
N PRO A 261 -14.04 2.44 1.40
CA PRO A 261 -15.36 2.87 0.95
C PRO A 261 -15.51 2.93 -0.58
N PRO A 262 -14.57 3.52 -1.36
CA PRO A 262 -14.71 3.54 -2.81
C PRO A 262 -14.48 2.15 -3.43
N LEU A 263 -13.61 1.31 -2.84
CA LEU A 263 -13.43 -0.07 -3.28
C LEU A 263 -14.73 -0.88 -3.15
N ILE A 264 -15.44 -0.71 -2.03
CA ILE A 264 -16.74 -1.35 -1.75
C ILE A 264 -17.81 -0.89 -2.74
N SER A 265 -17.84 0.41 -3.04
CA SER A 265 -18.87 0.97 -3.94
C SER A 265 -18.65 0.56 -5.40
N PHE A 266 -17.40 0.51 -5.87
CA PHE A 266 -17.09 0.16 -7.27
C PHE A 266 -16.94 -1.34 -7.49
N ASN A 267 -16.39 -2.09 -6.54
CA ASN A 267 -15.99 -3.48 -6.70
C ASN A 267 -16.43 -4.36 -5.52
N PRO A 268 -17.74 -4.50 -5.23
CA PRO A 268 -18.24 -5.24 -4.07
C PRO A 268 -17.85 -6.72 -4.07
N THR A 269 -17.65 -7.32 -5.25
CA THR A 269 -17.21 -8.72 -5.39
C THR A 269 -15.80 -8.96 -4.88
N LEU A 270 -14.91 -7.97 -5.03
CA LEU A 270 -13.52 -8.02 -4.55
C LEU A 270 -13.38 -7.53 -3.12
N ALA A 271 -14.26 -6.64 -2.68
CA ALA A 271 -14.17 -6.06 -1.35
C ALA A 271 -14.27 -7.10 -0.23
N HIS A 272 -15.10 -8.15 -0.39
CA HIS A 272 -15.19 -9.24 0.60
C HIS A 272 -13.85 -9.97 0.83
N PRO A 273 -13.22 -10.62 -0.18
CA PRO A 273 -11.95 -11.31 0.04
C PRO A 273 -10.83 -10.38 0.50
N ILE A 274 -10.85 -9.10 0.10
CA ILE A 274 -9.89 -8.09 0.57
C ILE A 274 -10.09 -7.81 2.07
N LEU A 275 -11.32 -7.54 2.51
CA LEU A 275 -11.63 -7.30 3.92
C LEU A 275 -11.30 -8.50 4.78
N VAL A 276 -11.61 -9.72 4.31
CA VAL A 276 -11.26 -10.97 5.00
C VAL A 276 -9.75 -11.07 5.20
N ALA A 277 -8.96 -10.80 4.16
CA ALA A 277 -7.50 -10.85 4.24
C ALA A 277 -6.94 -9.74 5.16
N LEU A 278 -7.49 -8.52 5.11
CA LEU A 278 -7.10 -7.41 5.98
C LEU A 278 -7.44 -7.65 7.45
N LEU A 279 -8.60 -8.24 7.74
CA LEU A 279 -9.04 -8.57 9.11
C LEU A 279 -8.29 -9.78 9.69
N ALA A 280 -7.84 -10.70 8.84
CA ALA A 280 -7.04 -11.84 9.26
C ALA A 280 -5.57 -11.48 9.57
N ASN A 281 -5.11 -10.30 9.18
CA ASN A 281 -3.74 -9.85 9.42
C ASN A 281 -3.50 -9.50 10.90
N ALA A 282 -2.38 -9.96 11.44
CA ALA A 282 -1.94 -9.58 12.77
C ALA A 282 -1.57 -8.09 12.84
N PRO A 283 -1.65 -7.45 14.03
CA PRO A 283 -1.17 -6.09 14.22
C PRO A 283 0.30 -5.98 13.79
N SER A 284 0.59 -5.01 12.94
CA SER A 284 1.94 -4.78 12.41
C SER A 284 2.45 -3.40 12.81
N THR A 285 3.74 -3.13 12.62
CA THR A 285 4.31 -1.80 12.89
C THR A 285 3.65 -0.70 12.04
N ALA A 286 3.19 -1.03 10.83
CA ALA A 286 2.47 -0.13 9.94
C ALA A 286 0.98 0.03 10.31
N ASN A 287 0.39 -0.95 11.00
CA ASN A 287 -0.98 -0.88 11.50
C ASN A 287 -1.04 -1.39 12.96
N PRO A 288 -0.75 -0.51 13.93
CA PRO A 288 -0.67 -0.88 15.35
C PRO A 288 -2.05 -1.22 15.94
N GLN A 289 -3.14 -0.72 15.34
CA GLN A 289 -4.51 -1.03 15.74
C GLN A 289 -5.05 -2.30 15.06
N GLY A 290 -4.30 -2.87 14.11
CA GLY A 290 -4.61 -4.13 13.45
C GLY A 290 -6.00 -4.12 12.80
N PRO A 291 -6.87 -5.12 13.08
CA PRO A 291 -8.16 -5.24 12.40
C PRO A 291 -9.15 -4.11 12.76
N PHE A 292 -9.02 -3.48 13.93
CA PHE A 292 -9.96 -2.46 14.41
C PHE A 292 -10.05 -1.24 13.50
N THR A 293 -8.93 -0.81 12.90
CA THR A 293 -8.92 0.31 11.95
C THR A 293 -9.82 0.08 10.74
N TYR A 294 -10.00 -1.18 10.32
CA TYR A 294 -10.88 -1.53 9.21
C TYR A 294 -12.33 -1.71 9.67
N LEU A 295 -12.55 -2.20 10.90
CA LEU A 295 -13.88 -2.31 11.49
C LEU A 295 -14.54 -0.95 11.69
N ASP A 296 -13.78 0.06 12.13
CA ASP A 296 -14.27 1.44 12.28
C ASP A 296 -14.78 2.00 10.94
N VAL A 297 -14.08 1.69 9.84
CA VAL A 297 -14.53 2.11 8.50
C VAL A 297 -15.81 1.41 8.11
N LEU A 298 -15.95 0.12 8.41
CA LEU A 298 -17.17 -0.64 8.11
C LEU A 298 -18.40 -0.03 8.80
N GLN A 299 -18.24 0.47 10.04
CA GLN A 299 -19.33 1.13 10.76
C GLN A 299 -19.80 2.41 10.05
N GLN A 300 -18.88 3.18 9.46
CA GLN A 300 -19.17 4.47 8.83
C GLN A 300 -19.66 4.37 7.37
N LEU A 301 -19.85 3.16 6.84
CA LEU A 301 -20.26 2.99 5.45
C LEU A 301 -21.72 3.43 5.23
N PRO A 302 -22.03 4.08 4.09
CA PRO A 302 -23.41 4.46 3.80
C PRO A 302 -24.28 3.21 3.58
N PRO A 303 -25.59 3.27 3.91
CA PRO A 303 -26.55 2.16 3.80
C PRO A 303 -26.95 1.89 2.34
N THR A 304 -25.98 1.45 1.54
CA THR A 304 -26.14 1.09 0.13
C THR A 304 -26.20 -0.42 -0.05
N LEU A 305 -26.75 -0.88 -1.18
CA LEU A 305 -26.85 -2.31 -1.47
C LEU A 305 -25.49 -3.03 -1.47
N PRO A 306 -24.40 -2.47 -2.05
CA PRO A 306 -23.05 -3.03 -1.92
C PRO A 306 -22.60 -3.21 -0.47
N THR A 307 -22.84 -2.21 0.39
CA THR A 307 -22.49 -2.26 1.81
C THR A 307 -23.20 -3.42 2.51
N PHE A 308 -24.52 -3.55 2.32
CA PHE A 308 -25.30 -4.63 2.94
C PHE A 308 -24.92 -6.02 2.44
N ASP A 309 -24.57 -6.18 1.16
CA ASP A 309 -24.09 -7.47 0.63
C ASP A 309 -22.77 -7.87 1.28
N ILE A 310 -21.83 -6.93 1.42
CA ILE A 310 -20.55 -7.19 2.09
C ILE A 310 -20.74 -7.55 3.56
N PHE A 311 -21.49 -6.74 4.32
CA PHE A 311 -21.79 -7.06 5.72
C PHE A 311 -22.47 -8.42 5.86
N GLY A 312 -23.44 -8.72 4.99
CA GLY A 312 -24.12 -10.00 4.98
C GLY A 312 -23.19 -11.18 4.68
N ARG A 313 -22.15 -10.99 3.85
CA ARG A 313 -21.14 -12.03 3.60
C ARG A 313 -20.17 -12.17 4.78
N LEU A 314 -19.66 -11.06 5.32
CA LEU A 314 -18.74 -11.05 6.46
C LEU A 314 -19.35 -11.69 7.70
N LEU A 315 -20.63 -11.41 7.99
CA LEU A 315 -21.36 -12.01 9.12
C LEU A 315 -21.61 -13.52 8.99
N ARG A 316 -21.31 -14.11 7.83
CA ARG A 316 -21.40 -15.55 7.56
C ARG A 316 -20.01 -16.17 7.30
N ASP A 317 -18.94 -15.38 7.39
CA ASP A 317 -17.58 -15.85 7.12
C ASP A 317 -16.98 -16.54 8.36
N GLU A 318 -16.80 -17.85 8.27
CA GLU A 318 -16.25 -18.71 9.33
C GLU A 318 -14.72 -18.76 9.34
N THR A 319 -14.03 -17.91 8.58
CA THR A 319 -12.56 -17.89 8.54
C THR A 319 -12.01 -17.64 9.94
N PRO A 320 -11.15 -18.55 10.47
CA PRO A 320 -10.63 -18.42 11.82
C PRO A 320 -9.58 -17.31 11.88
N ILE A 321 -9.71 -16.46 12.88
CA ILE A 321 -8.78 -15.38 13.20
C ILE A 321 -8.40 -15.44 14.68
N THR A 322 -7.24 -14.88 15.01
CA THR A 322 -6.80 -14.78 16.40
C THR A 322 -7.32 -13.46 16.97
N ASP A 323 -8.12 -13.53 18.04
CA ASP A 323 -8.58 -12.35 18.75
C ASP A 323 -7.38 -11.65 19.41
N VAL A 324 -7.17 -10.39 19.05
CA VAL A 324 -6.06 -9.57 19.56
C VAL A 324 -6.21 -9.31 21.07
N THR A 325 -7.44 -9.27 21.59
CA THR A 325 -7.73 -8.94 22.98
C THR A 325 -7.64 -10.14 23.92
N THR A 326 -8.20 -11.28 23.52
CA THR A 326 -8.22 -12.50 24.34
C THR A 326 -7.13 -13.51 23.99
N GLY A 327 -6.50 -13.38 22.82
CA GLY A 327 -5.59 -14.39 22.26
C GLY A 327 -6.30 -15.70 21.86
N GLY A 328 -7.63 -15.73 21.93
CA GLY A 328 -8.46 -16.87 21.55
C GLY A 328 -8.63 -17.02 20.04
N LYS A 329 -9.12 -18.19 19.61
CA LYS A 329 -9.58 -18.36 18.23
C LYS A 329 -11.01 -17.85 18.13
N THR A 330 -11.24 -16.87 17.27
CA THR A 330 -12.57 -16.36 16.91
C THR A 330 -12.77 -16.46 15.39
N THR A 331 -13.95 -16.13 14.89
CA THR A 331 -14.22 -16.07 13.45
C THR A 331 -14.39 -14.62 13.01
N ILE A 332 -14.24 -14.35 11.71
CA ILE A 332 -14.55 -13.04 11.14
C ILE A 332 -16.01 -12.67 11.40
N ALA A 333 -16.94 -13.62 11.23
CA ALA A 333 -18.35 -13.42 11.51
C ALA A 333 -18.59 -12.96 12.95
N ASP A 334 -17.95 -13.58 13.93
CA ASP A 334 -18.11 -13.22 15.34
C ASP A 334 -17.49 -11.86 15.66
N LEU A 335 -16.31 -11.56 15.12
CA LEU A 335 -15.66 -10.26 15.28
C LEU A 335 -16.50 -9.12 14.67
N VAL A 336 -17.01 -9.30 13.45
CA VAL A 336 -17.85 -8.28 12.79
C VAL A 336 -19.19 -8.12 13.52
N ARG A 337 -19.74 -9.22 14.07
CA ARG A 337 -20.97 -9.17 14.86
C ARG A 337 -20.78 -8.39 16.17
N SER A 338 -19.72 -8.66 16.93
CA SER A 338 -19.50 -8.01 18.24
C SER A 338 -19.04 -6.56 18.10
N GLU A 339 -18.16 -6.26 17.13
CA GLU A 339 -17.46 -4.96 17.09
C GLU A 339 -18.03 -3.98 16.05
N ALA A 340 -18.66 -4.45 14.96
CA ALA A 340 -19.01 -3.57 13.84
C ALA A 340 -20.52 -3.49 13.56
N LEU A 341 -21.29 -4.55 13.80
CA LEU A 341 -22.70 -4.60 13.41
C LEU A 341 -23.55 -3.53 14.12
N GLY A 342 -23.42 -3.40 15.44
CA GLY A 342 -24.18 -2.40 16.20
C GLY A 342 -23.88 -0.97 15.74
N GLY A 343 -22.60 -0.61 15.65
CA GLY A 343 -22.16 0.70 15.16
C GLY A 343 -22.64 0.97 13.73
N PHE A 344 -22.57 -0.02 12.83
CA PHE A 344 -23.06 0.11 11.46
C PHE A 344 -24.57 0.39 11.38
N ILE A 345 -25.38 -0.29 12.20
CA ILE A 345 -26.84 -0.04 12.24
C ILE A 345 -27.12 1.38 12.75
N HIS A 346 -26.43 1.81 13.80
CA HIS A 346 -26.55 3.15 14.35
C HIS A 346 -26.22 4.24 13.31
N GLU A 347 -25.04 4.13 12.69
CA GLU A 347 -24.59 5.07 11.65
C GLU A 347 -25.49 5.04 10.41
N SER A 348 -26.02 3.87 10.04
CA SER A 348 -27.02 3.76 8.97
C SER A 348 -28.30 4.53 9.27
N ILE A 349 -28.77 4.48 10.52
CA ILE A 349 -29.95 5.23 10.97
C ILE A 349 -29.65 6.73 10.95
N GLU A 350 -28.54 7.17 11.52
CA GLU A 350 -28.15 8.58 11.53
C GLU A 350 -28.01 9.14 10.11
N TRP A 351 -27.38 8.39 9.21
CA TRP A 351 -27.26 8.74 7.80
C TRP A 351 -28.63 8.94 7.15
N LEU A 352 -29.59 8.04 7.40
CA LEU A 352 -30.95 8.15 6.87
C LEU A 352 -31.72 9.33 7.46
N GLU A 353 -31.56 9.62 8.74
CA GLU A 353 -32.17 10.80 9.36
C GLU A 353 -31.65 12.11 8.76
N LYS A 354 -30.35 12.16 8.47
CA LYS A 354 -29.74 13.28 7.74
C LYS A 354 -30.28 13.37 6.31
N ALA A 355 -30.39 12.24 5.61
CA ALA A 355 -30.94 12.20 4.26
C ALA A 355 -32.39 12.68 4.20
N GLU A 356 -33.24 12.30 5.17
CA GLU A 356 -34.63 12.78 5.30
C GLU A 356 -34.69 14.30 5.52
N ARG A 357 -33.78 14.82 6.36
CA ARG A 357 -33.71 16.26 6.65
C ARG A 357 -33.32 17.06 5.41
N GLU A 358 -32.30 16.61 4.69
CA GLU A 358 -31.85 17.24 3.44
C GLU A 358 -32.92 17.21 2.34
N GLU A 359 -33.72 16.13 2.26
CA GLU A 359 -34.88 16.03 1.36
C GLU A 359 -35.99 17.02 1.77
N ARG A 360 -36.30 17.11 3.07
CA ARG A 360 -37.31 18.04 3.60
C ARG A 360 -36.93 19.50 3.42
N GLU A 361 -35.64 19.82 3.49
CA GLU A 361 -35.09 21.15 3.24
C GLU A 361 -35.00 21.49 1.74
N GLY A 362 -35.31 20.53 0.86
CA GLY A 362 -35.28 20.71 -0.59
C GLY A 362 -33.86 20.84 -1.15
N LEU A 363 -32.84 20.48 -0.37
CA LEU A 363 -31.43 20.52 -0.81
C LEU A 363 -31.16 19.43 -1.86
N ILE A 364 -31.88 18.32 -1.79
CA ILE A 364 -31.71 17.14 -2.64
C ILE A 364 -33.10 16.58 -3.00
N SER A 365 -33.31 16.30 -4.28
CA SER A 365 -34.54 15.69 -4.83
C SER A 365 -34.25 14.26 -5.32
N ASP A 366 -33.86 13.37 -4.41
CA ASP A 366 -33.54 11.97 -4.73
C ASP A 366 -34.16 11.01 -3.70
N ASP A 367 -34.56 9.82 -4.17
CA ASP A 367 -35.23 8.76 -3.41
C ASP A 367 -34.28 7.99 -2.46
N ARG A 368 -33.08 8.50 -2.22
CA ARG A 368 -32.03 7.83 -1.43
C ARG A 368 -32.49 7.49 -0.02
N PHE A 369 -33.35 8.34 0.59
CA PHE A 369 -33.91 8.07 1.91
C PHE A 369 -34.87 6.88 1.86
N SER A 370 -35.89 6.93 1.00
CA SER A 370 -36.88 5.87 0.82
C SER A 370 -36.24 4.52 0.46
N LYS A 371 -35.28 4.51 -0.48
CA LYS A 371 -34.53 3.31 -0.86
C LYS A 371 -33.65 2.80 0.27
N GLY A 372 -33.01 3.69 1.01
CA GLY A 372 -32.17 3.34 2.16
C GLY A 372 -32.96 2.70 3.29
N VAL A 373 -34.15 3.24 3.63
CA VAL A 373 -35.07 2.65 4.61
C VAL A 373 -35.46 1.22 4.20
N GLN A 374 -35.86 1.04 2.94
CA GLN A 374 -36.22 -0.28 2.40
C GLN A 374 -35.04 -1.26 2.49
N ASN A 375 -33.84 -0.86 2.06
CA ASN A 375 -32.67 -1.72 2.08
C ASN A 375 -32.26 -2.09 3.52
N LEU A 376 -32.26 -1.13 4.45
CA LEU A 376 -31.95 -1.38 5.85
C LEU A 376 -32.95 -2.34 6.50
N CYS A 377 -34.25 -2.15 6.25
CA CYS A 377 -35.29 -3.06 6.77
C CYS A 377 -35.15 -4.48 6.21
N ARG A 378 -34.81 -4.63 4.92
CA ARG A 378 -34.57 -5.95 4.30
C ARG A 378 -33.30 -6.61 4.84
N PHE A 379 -32.24 -5.84 5.03
CA PHE A 379 -31.00 -6.30 5.62
C PHE A 379 -31.23 -6.81 7.05
N TYR A 380 -31.87 -6.01 7.90
CA TYR A 380 -32.15 -6.39 9.28
C TYR A 380 -33.09 -7.61 9.39
N ASN A 381 -34.12 -7.70 8.54
CA ASN A 381 -34.92 -8.92 8.42
C ASN A 381 -34.08 -10.15 8.06
N SER A 382 -33.06 -9.99 7.24
CA SER A 382 -32.15 -11.09 6.89
C SER A 382 -31.31 -11.50 8.09
N LEU A 383 -30.86 -10.55 8.93
CA LEU A 383 -30.15 -10.86 10.18
C LEU A 383 -30.98 -11.70 11.15
N ILE A 384 -32.27 -11.37 11.29
CA ILE A 384 -33.21 -12.15 12.11
C ILE A 384 -33.37 -13.56 11.53
N LYS A 385 -33.56 -13.70 10.22
CA LYS A 385 -33.71 -15.00 9.55
C LYS A 385 -32.49 -15.90 9.69
N PHE A 386 -31.29 -15.32 9.74
CA PHE A 386 -30.05 -16.06 9.96
C PHE A 386 -29.71 -16.22 11.46
N SER A 387 -30.62 -15.83 12.36
CA SER A 387 -30.42 -15.88 13.82
C SER A 387 -29.15 -15.15 14.28
N ILE A 388 -28.74 -14.12 13.54
CA ILE A 388 -27.63 -13.23 13.90
C ILE A 388 -28.08 -12.22 14.95
N VAL A 389 -29.34 -11.77 14.84
CA VAL A 389 -29.98 -10.86 15.78
C VAL A 389 -31.20 -11.54 16.37
N ASP A 390 -31.32 -11.48 17.69
CA ASP A 390 -32.50 -11.97 18.41
C ASP A 390 -33.56 -10.85 18.51
N PRO A 391 -34.74 -11.02 17.89
CA PRO A 391 -35.80 -10.01 17.96
C PRO A 391 -36.42 -9.87 19.36
N SER A 392 -36.20 -10.83 20.25
CA SER A 392 -36.66 -10.78 21.65
C SER A 392 -35.69 -10.04 22.58
N SER A 393 -34.44 -9.86 22.15
CA SER A 393 -33.41 -9.11 22.86
C SER A 393 -33.65 -7.60 22.70
N ASP A 394 -33.99 -6.92 23.80
CA ASP A 394 -34.16 -5.47 23.80
C ASP A 394 -32.86 -4.73 23.45
N ALA A 395 -31.71 -5.28 23.85
CA ALA A 395 -30.40 -4.68 23.58
C ALA A 395 -30.11 -4.61 22.07
N ASP A 396 -30.50 -5.63 21.31
CA ASP A 396 -30.19 -5.73 19.89
C ASP A 396 -31.27 -5.11 18.99
N SER A 397 -32.51 -5.02 19.49
CA SER A 397 -33.70 -4.65 18.70
C SER A 397 -34.31 -3.29 19.01
N ALA A 398 -33.97 -2.65 20.13
CA ALA A 398 -34.61 -1.40 20.55
C ALA A 398 -34.44 -0.27 19.53
N GLU A 399 -33.24 -0.08 19.01
CA GLU A 399 -32.94 0.99 18.06
C GLU A 399 -33.69 0.79 16.73
N MET A 400 -33.63 -0.42 16.18
CA MET A 400 -34.33 -0.75 14.94
C MET A 400 -35.85 -0.71 15.10
N MET A 401 -36.37 -1.10 16.26
CA MET A 401 -37.80 -0.98 16.58
C MET A 401 -38.26 0.48 16.61
N HIS A 402 -37.49 1.38 17.22
CA HIS A 402 -37.80 2.82 17.21
C HIS A 402 -37.73 3.39 15.78
N PHE A 403 -36.68 3.05 15.03
CA PHE A 403 -36.51 3.48 13.64
C PHE A 403 -37.66 3.04 12.74
N THR A 404 -38.07 1.76 12.83
CA THR A 404 -39.16 1.22 12.02
C THR A 404 -40.52 1.78 12.39
N LEU A 405 -40.78 2.08 13.66
CA LEU A 405 -42.00 2.75 14.10
C LEU A 405 -42.10 4.17 13.53
N ARG A 406 -41.01 4.96 13.62
CA ARG A 406 -40.92 6.31 13.05
C ARG A 406 -41.12 6.31 11.54
N ASN A 407 -40.66 5.27 10.86
CA ASN A 407 -40.73 5.09 9.42
C ASN A 407 -41.85 4.17 8.94
N SER A 408 -42.87 3.94 9.78
CA SER A 408 -43.99 3.01 9.49
C SER A 408 -44.83 3.36 8.26
N ARG A 409 -44.65 4.56 7.67
CA ARG A 409 -45.20 4.92 6.36
C ARG A 409 -44.67 4.04 5.22
N PHE A 410 -43.49 3.44 5.39
CA PHE A 410 -42.93 2.48 4.43
C PHE A 410 -43.37 1.06 4.77
N GLU A 411 -43.75 0.30 3.75
CA GLU A 411 -44.28 -1.06 3.91
C GLU A 411 -43.27 -2.00 4.60
N ASP A 412 -42.01 -2.01 4.14
CA ASP A 412 -40.95 -2.85 4.72
C ASP A 412 -40.68 -2.52 6.20
N ALA A 413 -40.76 -1.23 6.57
CA ALA A 413 -40.57 -0.78 7.95
C ALA A 413 -41.74 -1.20 8.85
N ASN A 414 -42.97 -1.05 8.38
CA ASN A 414 -44.17 -1.49 9.11
C ASN A 414 -44.17 -3.02 9.33
N LEU A 415 -43.78 -3.80 8.31
CA LEU A 415 -43.66 -5.25 8.44
C LEU A 415 -42.59 -5.65 9.46
N LEU A 416 -41.41 -5.03 9.41
CA LEU A 416 -40.32 -5.30 10.36
C LEU A 416 -40.71 -4.88 11.78
N TYR A 417 -41.36 -3.72 11.96
CA TYR A 417 -41.84 -3.28 13.28
C TYR A 417 -42.80 -4.30 13.89
N ARG A 418 -43.77 -4.81 13.13
CA ARG A 418 -44.69 -5.84 13.62
C ARG A 418 -43.95 -7.10 14.03
N HIS A 419 -42.95 -7.51 13.26
CA HIS A 419 -42.16 -8.70 13.59
C HIS A 419 -41.36 -8.52 14.90
N LEU A 420 -40.72 -7.36 15.07
CA LEU A 420 -39.97 -7.03 16.29
C LEU A 420 -40.90 -6.86 17.51
N ALA A 421 -42.04 -6.20 17.34
CA ALA A 421 -43.01 -6.01 18.41
C ALA A 421 -43.69 -7.32 18.82
N MET A 422 -43.98 -8.21 17.86
CA MET A 422 -44.52 -9.54 18.15
C MET A 422 -43.49 -10.49 18.77
N GLY A 423 -42.19 -10.32 18.52
CA GLY A 423 -41.14 -11.14 19.12
C GLY A 423 -40.96 -10.96 20.64
N LYS A 424 -41.58 -9.91 21.22
CA LYS A 424 -41.53 -9.60 22.67
C LYS A 424 -42.71 -10.15 23.47
N PHE A 425 -43.72 -10.69 22.81
CA PHE A 425 -44.94 -11.26 23.42
C PHE A 425 -45.11 -12.71 22.96
#